data_AF-A0A953UIA8-F1
#
_entry.id   AF-A0A953UIA8-F1
#
_cell.length_a   1.000
_cell.length_b   1.000
_cell.length_c   1.000
_cell.angle_alpha   90.00
_cell.angle_beta   90.00
_cell.angle_gamma   90.00
#
_symmetry.space_group_name_H-M   'P 1'
#
loop_
_entity.id
_entity.type
_entity.pdbx_description
1 polymer ?
#
loop_
_entity_poly.entity_id
_entity_poly.type
_entity_poly.pdbx_seq_one_letter_code
_entity_poly.pdbx_strand_id
1 'polypeptide(L)'
;MNVNGHKPNGTAVVLPHPVFRYEGEGSGIIVGDAWHSLQQFPDRTFRCCVTSPPYWGLRDYGIPNQIGAEKSLNEYIANLTEIFQQVKRVLRDDGTLWLNIGDSYTSGNRTWRDTDKKNPARGMDYRPPTPEGLKPKDLIGVPWRIAFALQSDGWYLRSDIIWYKPNCQPESVKDRPTRAHEYLFLFSKSEDYFYDHKAILELATSKKGTRNRRTVWSINTEPFADAHFATFPASLIQAPVLAGTEAEDLVLDPFFGSGTVGEVCLRLKRRFVGVEIKPEYAEIAAKRLRWQETEGSGDRTNGLSRLEAKRTNRLLRTPPGGQRTIPFGGVEDDG
;
A
#
# COMPACT_ATOMS: atom_id res chain seq x y z
N MET A 1 24.46 15.18 -23.31
CA MET A 1 25.37 14.02 -23.22
C MET A 1 24.51 12.79 -22.98
N ASN A 2 24.69 11.73 -23.78
CA ASN A 2 23.91 10.50 -23.70
C ASN A 2 23.99 9.87 -22.30
N VAL A 3 22.86 9.81 -21.60
CA VAL A 3 22.70 9.03 -20.37
C VAL A 3 22.21 7.64 -20.76
N ASN A 4 23.16 6.71 -20.90
CA ASN A 4 22.83 5.29 -21.00
C ASN A 4 22.29 4.83 -19.63
N GLY A 5 20.97 4.84 -19.48
CA GLY A 5 20.26 4.23 -18.35
C GLY A 5 20.65 2.76 -18.24
N HIS A 6 21.24 2.41 -17.10
CA HIS A 6 21.70 1.06 -16.80
C HIS A 6 20.47 0.19 -16.54
N LYS A 7 20.04 -0.57 -17.55
CA LYS A 7 18.97 -1.57 -17.37
C LYS A 7 19.42 -2.58 -16.30
N PRO A 8 18.62 -2.86 -15.26
CA PRO A 8 18.97 -3.87 -14.28
C PRO A 8 18.92 -5.25 -14.95
N ASN A 9 20.10 -5.78 -15.27
CA ASN A 9 20.27 -7.18 -15.70
C ASN A 9 20.11 -8.10 -14.48
N GLY A 10 18.87 -8.36 -14.10
CA GLY A 10 18.51 -9.36 -13.10
C GLY A 10 17.85 -10.56 -13.79
N THR A 11 18.55 -11.69 -13.84
CA THR A 11 17.94 -12.97 -14.22
C THR A 11 16.85 -13.29 -13.20
N ALA A 12 15.60 -13.50 -13.65
CA ALA A 12 14.49 -13.86 -12.79
C ALA A 12 14.83 -15.12 -11.97
N VAL A 13 14.96 -14.97 -10.65
CA VAL A 13 15.13 -16.10 -9.74
C VAL A 13 13.77 -16.78 -9.61
N VAL A 14 13.65 -17.99 -10.15
CA VAL A 14 12.47 -18.83 -9.96
C VAL A 14 12.53 -19.41 -8.56
N LEU A 15 11.64 -18.95 -7.68
CA LEU A 15 11.55 -19.40 -6.29
C LEU A 15 10.61 -20.62 -6.16
N PRO A 16 10.92 -21.62 -5.33
CA PRO A 16 10.20 -22.90 -5.25
C PRO A 16 9.00 -22.87 -4.27
N HIS A 17 8.22 -21.79 -4.26
CA HIS A 17 7.03 -21.59 -3.42
C HIS A 17 5.89 -21.04 -4.28
N PRO A 18 4.60 -21.22 -3.91
CA PRO A 18 3.48 -21.02 -4.83
C PRO A 18 3.61 -19.68 -5.54
N VAL A 19 3.69 -19.74 -6.87
CA VAL A 19 3.89 -18.57 -7.70
C VAL A 19 2.55 -17.86 -7.73
N PHE A 20 2.36 -16.91 -6.82
CA PHE A 20 1.17 -16.09 -6.83
C PHE A 20 1.14 -15.31 -8.15
N ARG A 21 0.11 -15.58 -8.96
CA ARG A 21 -0.11 -14.94 -10.28
C ARG A 21 -1.45 -14.24 -10.27
N TYR A 22 -1.47 -13.05 -10.86
CA TYR A 22 -2.70 -12.35 -11.18
C TYR A 22 -3.16 -12.76 -12.58
N GLU A 23 -4.31 -13.43 -12.69
CA GLU A 23 -4.85 -13.93 -13.97
C GLU A 23 -5.77 -12.92 -14.67
N GLY A 24 -5.78 -11.65 -14.26
CA GLY A 24 -6.64 -10.61 -14.84
C GLY A 24 -7.98 -10.43 -14.15
N GLU A 25 -8.32 -11.29 -13.19
CA GLU A 25 -9.54 -11.20 -12.38
C GLU A 25 -9.22 -11.24 -10.87
N GLY A 26 -10.10 -10.67 -10.05
CA GLY A 26 -9.95 -10.74 -8.59
C GLY A 26 -8.79 -9.93 -8.01
N SER A 27 -8.26 -10.40 -6.88
CA SER A 27 -7.05 -9.87 -6.23
C SER A 27 -5.86 -10.81 -6.47
N GLY A 28 -4.63 -10.35 -6.27
CA GLY A 28 -3.44 -11.18 -6.41
C GLY A 28 -2.25 -10.68 -5.59
N ILE A 29 -1.37 -11.61 -5.26
CA ILE A 29 -0.01 -11.33 -4.77
C ILE A 29 0.93 -11.74 -5.90
N ILE A 30 2.08 -11.09 -6.06
CA ILE A 30 3.10 -11.45 -7.04
C ILE A 30 4.44 -11.40 -6.34
N VAL A 31 5.22 -12.47 -6.44
CA VAL A 31 6.62 -12.47 -5.99
C VAL A 31 7.50 -12.02 -7.14
N GLY A 32 8.14 -10.86 -7.00
CA GLY A 32 8.97 -10.30 -8.06
C GLY A 32 9.43 -8.88 -7.81
N ASP A 33 10.34 -8.42 -8.66
CA ASP A 33 10.73 -7.02 -8.72
C ASP A 33 9.58 -6.15 -9.26
N ALA A 34 9.35 -5.01 -8.61
CA ALA A 34 8.31 -4.07 -8.97
C ALA A 34 8.38 -3.64 -10.45
N TRP A 35 9.57 -3.31 -10.96
CA TRP A 35 9.72 -2.78 -12.32
C TRP A 35 9.35 -3.85 -13.37
N HIS A 36 9.89 -5.06 -13.24
CA HIS A 36 9.60 -6.18 -14.15
C HIS A 36 8.14 -6.68 -14.02
N SER A 37 7.59 -6.71 -12.81
CA SER A 37 6.18 -7.09 -12.60
C SER A 37 5.23 -6.08 -13.24
N LEU A 38 5.51 -4.78 -13.11
CA LEU A 38 4.64 -3.74 -13.67
C LEU A 38 4.53 -3.81 -15.20
N GLN A 39 5.60 -4.21 -15.89
CA GLN A 39 5.63 -4.37 -17.36
C GLN A 39 4.64 -5.42 -17.89
N GLN A 40 4.23 -6.36 -17.04
CA GLN A 40 3.35 -7.46 -17.43
C GLN A 40 1.87 -7.04 -17.42
N PHE A 41 1.53 -5.93 -16.75
CA PHE A 41 0.15 -5.44 -16.74
C PHE A 41 -0.16 -4.59 -17.97
N PRO A 42 -1.37 -4.71 -18.53
CA PRO A 42 -1.88 -3.76 -19.50
C PRO A 42 -1.92 -2.33 -18.96
N ASP A 43 -1.89 -1.37 -19.87
CA ASP A 43 -2.16 0.03 -19.56
C ASP A 43 -3.55 0.18 -18.94
N ARG A 44 -3.75 1.19 -18.08
CA ARG A 44 -5.07 1.55 -17.51
C ARG A 44 -5.80 0.42 -16.76
N THR A 45 -5.06 -0.45 -16.11
CA THR A 45 -5.57 -1.59 -15.32
C THR A 45 -6.07 -1.17 -13.92
N PHE A 46 -5.35 -0.31 -13.22
CA PHE A 46 -5.58 -0.02 -11.79
C PHE A 46 -6.28 1.32 -11.59
N ARG A 47 -7.20 1.42 -10.61
CA ARG A 47 -7.80 2.71 -10.24
C ARG A 47 -6.85 3.54 -9.38
N CYS A 48 -6.20 2.89 -8.42
CA CYS A 48 -5.40 3.56 -7.40
C CYS A 48 -4.14 2.77 -7.13
N CYS A 49 -3.04 3.46 -6.87
CA CYS A 49 -1.83 2.89 -6.31
C CYS A 49 -1.65 3.47 -4.90
N VAL A 50 -1.46 2.60 -3.90
CA VAL A 50 -1.13 3.03 -2.53
C VAL A 50 0.09 2.24 -2.10
N THR A 51 1.17 2.94 -1.73
CA THR A 51 2.44 2.25 -1.47
C THR A 51 3.41 3.02 -0.60
N SER A 52 4.44 2.32 -0.14
CA SER A 52 5.62 2.84 0.54
C SER A 52 6.85 2.08 0.04
N PRO A 53 7.66 2.67 -0.86
CA PRO A 53 8.86 2.01 -1.35
C PRO A 53 9.89 1.81 -0.22
N PRO A 54 10.88 0.92 -0.42
CA PRO A 54 12.07 0.89 0.42
C PRO A 54 12.74 2.27 0.51
N TYR A 55 13.02 2.72 1.73
CA TYR A 55 13.67 4.01 1.95
C TYR A 55 15.19 3.89 1.78
N TRP A 56 15.77 4.86 1.07
CA TRP A 56 17.19 4.86 0.73
C TRP A 56 18.13 4.74 1.93
N GLY A 57 19.05 3.78 1.87
CA GLY A 57 20.09 3.57 2.87
C GLY A 57 19.55 3.21 4.26
N LEU A 58 18.35 2.62 4.34
CA LEU A 58 17.77 2.18 5.61
C LEU A 58 17.78 0.66 5.82
N ARG A 59 17.67 -0.15 4.77
CA ARG A 59 17.56 -1.60 4.86
C ARG A 59 18.26 -2.29 3.70
N ASP A 60 18.83 -3.45 4.02
CA ASP A 60 19.31 -4.45 3.06
C ASP A 60 18.43 -5.69 3.20
N TYR A 61 17.82 -6.13 2.10
CA TYR A 61 16.99 -7.33 2.00
C TYR A 61 17.78 -8.53 1.47
N GLY A 62 19.08 -8.36 1.17
CA GLY A 62 19.93 -9.41 0.62
C GLY A 62 19.60 -9.75 -0.83
N ILE A 63 18.90 -8.86 -1.54
CA ILE A 63 18.46 -9.07 -2.92
C ILE A 63 19.28 -8.14 -3.84
N PRO A 64 19.98 -8.68 -4.85
CA PRO A 64 20.73 -7.87 -5.80
C PRO A 64 19.83 -6.82 -6.46
N ASN A 65 20.33 -5.57 -6.55
CA ASN A 65 19.65 -4.44 -7.18
C ASN A 65 18.31 -4.06 -6.54
N GLN A 66 18.08 -4.39 -5.27
CA GLN A 66 16.90 -3.90 -4.56
C GLN A 66 16.82 -2.36 -4.56
N ILE A 67 15.60 -1.85 -4.60
CA ILE A 67 15.36 -0.43 -4.37
C ILE A 67 15.75 -0.07 -2.93
N GLY A 68 16.33 1.12 -2.77
CA GLY A 68 16.80 1.65 -1.50
C GLY A 68 18.23 1.27 -1.13
N ALA A 69 18.90 0.41 -1.90
CA ALA A 69 20.31 0.03 -1.73
C ALA A 69 21.24 0.66 -2.79
N GLU A 70 20.75 1.59 -3.59
CA GLU A 70 21.53 2.29 -4.61
C GLU A 70 22.71 3.04 -4.01
N LYS A 71 23.81 3.09 -4.77
CA LYS A 71 25.08 3.69 -4.32
C LYS A 71 24.98 5.20 -4.17
N SER A 72 24.14 5.84 -4.98
CA SER A 72 23.90 7.28 -4.92
C SER A 72 22.42 7.60 -4.73
N LEU A 73 22.16 8.76 -4.13
CA LEU A 73 20.81 9.29 -3.97
C LEU A 73 20.15 9.51 -5.35
N ASN A 74 20.90 10.04 -6.32
CA ASN A 74 20.33 10.33 -7.64
C ASN A 74 19.90 9.06 -8.38
N GLU A 75 20.65 7.97 -8.28
CA GLU A 75 20.24 6.66 -8.81
C GLU A 75 18.96 6.15 -8.13
N TYR A 76 18.85 6.27 -6.80
CA TYR A 76 17.63 5.89 -6.09
C TYR A 76 16.41 6.69 -6.57
N ILE A 77 16.55 8.02 -6.71
CA ILE A 77 15.46 8.88 -7.21
C ILE A 77 15.10 8.49 -8.65
N ALA A 78 16.09 8.24 -9.51
CA ALA A 78 15.88 7.86 -10.90
C ALA A 78 15.16 6.50 -11.02
N ASN A 79 15.64 5.48 -10.32
CA ASN A 79 15.05 4.14 -10.33
C ASN A 79 13.60 4.15 -9.83
N LEU A 80 13.33 4.87 -8.73
CA LEU A 80 11.95 5.05 -8.26
C LEU A 80 11.09 5.79 -9.28
N THR A 81 11.62 6.82 -9.93
CA THR A 81 10.90 7.54 -10.98
C THR A 81 10.53 6.61 -12.13
N GLU A 82 11.43 5.73 -12.59
CA GLU A 82 11.14 4.73 -13.62
C GLU A 82 10.05 3.72 -13.21
N ILE A 83 10.05 3.27 -11.95
CA ILE A 83 8.98 2.43 -11.41
C ILE A 83 7.66 3.21 -11.40
N PHE A 84 7.66 4.46 -10.95
CA PHE A 84 6.45 5.28 -10.93
C PHE A 84 5.97 5.69 -12.33
N GLN A 85 6.84 5.75 -13.35
CA GLN A 85 6.40 5.84 -14.75
C GLN A 85 5.58 4.61 -15.15
N GLN A 86 6.01 3.40 -14.76
CA GLN A 86 5.24 2.18 -15.00
C GLN A 86 3.93 2.19 -14.22
N VAL A 87 3.93 2.65 -12.95
CA VAL A 87 2.69 2.86 -12.18
C VAL A 87 1.75 3.81 -12.92
N LYS A 88 2.25 4.95 -13.41
CA LYS A 88 1.46 5.92 -14.18
C LYS A 88 0.81 5.30 -15.42
N ARG A 89 1.55 4.43 -16.15
CA ARG A 89 1.06 3.71 -17.33
C ARG A 89 -0.09 2.76 -16.98
N VAL A 90 0.08 1.96 -15.93
CA VAL A 90 -0.92 0.96 -15.55
C VAL A 90 -2.11 1.54 -14.79
N LEU A 91 -2.02 2.78 -14.28
CA LEU A 91 -3.18 3.49 -13.74
C LEU A 91 -4.16 3.91 -14.84
N ARG A 92 -5.45 3.85 -14.54
CA ARG A 92 -6.52 4.49 -15.32
C ARG A 92 -6.26 6.00 -15.45
N ASP A 93 -6.87 6.62 -16.44
CA ASP A 93 -6.66 8.05 -16.73
C ASP A 93 -7.16 8.98 -15.60
N ASP A 94 -8.12 8.50 -14.81
CA ASP A 94 -8.64 9.14 -13.61
C ASP A 94 -7.96 8.65 -12.31
N GLY A 95 -6.87 7.88 -12.42
CA GLY A 95 -6.24 7.20 -11.30
C GLY A 95 -5.31 8.07 -10.45
N THR A 96 -5.13 7.64 -9.20
CA THR A 96 -4.30 8.33 -8.20
C THR A 96 -3.17 7.44 -7.67
N LEU A 97 -2.04 8.07 -7.31
CA LEU A 97 -0.96 7.47 -6.56
C LEU A 97 -0.87 8.12 -5.17
N TRP A 98 -0.90 7.29 -4.13
CA TRP A 98 -0.68 7.67 -2.75
C TRP A 98 0.65 7.10 -2.27
N LEU A 99 1.64 7.97 -2.11
CA LEU A 99 3.02 7.60 -1.82
C LEU A 99 3.41 7.99 -0.41
N ASN A 100 3.54 7.02 0.49
CA ASN A 100 4.15 7.25 1.80
C ASN A 100 5.67 7.14 1.69
N ILE A 101 6.38 8.18 2.16
CA ILE A 101 7.83 8.15 2.19
C ILE A 101 8.40 8.96 3.36
N GLY A 102 9.39 8.37 4.02
CA GLY A 102 10.13 8.96 5.11
C GLY A 102 11.47 9.50 4.65
N ASP A 103 11.97 10.49 5.38
CA ASP A 103 13.28 11.08 5.08
C ASP A 103 14.45 10.29 5.69
N SER A 104 15.66 10.77 5.51
CA SER A 104 16.84 10.32 6.21
C SER A 104 17.82 11.49 6.41
N TYR A 105 18.78 11.27 7.31
CA TYR A 105 19.87 12.22 7.54
C TYR A 105 21.15 11.62 7.00
N THR A 106 22.01 12.48 6.45
CA THR A 106 23.37 12.08 6.07
C THR A 106 24.13 11.62 7.31
N SER A 107 24.91 10.56 7.18
CA SER A 107 25.63 9.94 8.30
C SER A 107 27.00 10.53 8.60
N GLY A 108 27.43 11.55 7.84
CA GLY A 108 28.83 11.95 7.81
C GLY A 108 29.71 10.79 7.32
N ASN A 109 30.85 10.56 7.97
CA ASN A 109 31.88 9.59 7.53
C ASN A 109 31.59 8.13 7.89
N ARG A 110 30.38 7.79 8.38
CA ARG A 110 30.06 6.38 8.71
C ARG A 110 29.68 5.63 7.44
N THR A 111 30.45 4.61 7.10
CA THR A 111 30.27 3.74 5.93
C THR A 111 29.51 2.44 6.23
N TRP A 112 29.20 2.18 7.49
CA TRP A 112 28.49 0.98 7.95
C TRP A 112 27.56 1.30 9.14
N ARG A 113 26.65 0.38 9.47
CA ARG A 113 25.79 0.48 10.66
C ARG A 113 25.78 -0.84 11.41
N ASP A 114 26.17 -0.79 12.69
CA ASP A 114 26.17 -1.97 13.55
C ASP A 114 24.78 -2.56 13.75
N THR A 115 24.77 -3.88 13.93
CA THR A 115 23.57 -4.62 14.32
C THR A 115 23.15 -4.19 15.73
N ASP A 116 21.93 -3.70 15.87
CA ASP A 116 21.34 -3.40 17.18
C ASP A 116 20.72 -4.69 17.72
N LYS A 117 21.09 -5.13 18.93
CA LYS A 117 20.49 -6.31 19.58
C LYS A 117 18.96 -6.24 19.63
N LYS A 118 18.37 -5.03 19.69
CA LYS A 118 16.92 -4.81 19.69
C LYS A 118 16.30 -4.75 18.30
N ASN A 119 17.10 -4.48 17.26
CA ASN A 119 16.65 -4.36 15.87
C ASN A 119 17.75 -4.83 14.91
N PRO A 120 18.05 -6.14 14.86
CA PRO A 120 19.16 -6.68 14.08
C PRO A 120 19.03 -6.38 12.58
N ALA A 121 17.78 -6.31 12.07
CA ALA A 121 17.45 -5.92 10.70
C ALA A 121 17.85 -4.47 10.31
N ARG A 122 18.37 -3.67 11.24
CA ARG A 122 18.94 -2.33 10.95
C ARG A 122 20.43 -2.36 10.67
N GLY A 123 21.11 -3.47 10.93
CA GLY A 123 22.51 -3.65 10.56
C GLY A 123 22.64 -3.61 9.05
N MET A 124 23.65 -2.90 8.55
CA MET A 124 23.99 -2.88 7.13
C MET A 124 25.50 -2.74 6.98
N ASP A 125 26.06 -3.60 6.13
CA ASP A 125 27.48 -3.61 5.78
C ASP A 125 27.84 -2.45 4.84
N TYR A 126 26.82 -1.80 4.29
CA TYR A 126 26.97 -0.63 3.42
C TYR A 126 26.08 0.52 3.89
N ARG A 127 26.67 1.71 3.95
CA ARG A 127 25.96 2.97 4.08
C ARG A 127 26.38 3.90 2.95
N PRO A 128 25.43 4.46 2.19
CA PRO A 128 25.79 5.34 1.09
C PRO A 128 26.53 6.58 1.60
N PRO A 129 27.50 7.09 0.81
CA PRO A 129 28.22 8.31 1.15
C PRO A 129 27.27 9.50 1.25
N THR A 130 27.73 10.57 1.90
CA THR A 130 27.00 11.85 1.90
C THR A 130 26.81 12.31 0.45
N PRO A 131 25.56 12.53 -0.01
CA PRO A 131 25.31 12.97 -1.39
C PRO A 131 26.00 14.29 -1.70
N GLU A 132 26.38 14.47 -2.97
CA GLU A 132 26.96 15.72 -3.45
C GLU A 132 26.06 16.93 -3.10
N GLY A 133 26.68 18.00 -2.63
CA GLY A 133 25.98 19.22 -2.21
C GLY A 133 25.39 19.18 -0.79
N LEU A 134 25.35 18.01 -0.14
CA LEU A 134 24.95 17.87 1.26
C LEU A 134 26.16 17.80 2.20
N LYS A 135 25.94 18.21 3.45
CA LYS A 135 26.91 18.17 4.55
C LYS A 135 26.57 17.03 5.51
N PRO A 136 27.53 16.58 6.34
CA PRO A 136 27.23 15.68 7.46
C PRO A 136 26.11 16.21 8.35
N LYS A 137 25.16 15.35 8.73
CA LYS A 137 23.95 15.66 9.52
C LYS A 137 22.85 16.46 8.79
N ASP A 138 23.01 16.77 7.51
CA ASP A 138 21.92 17.37 6.74
C ASP A 138 20.71 16.42 6.67
N LEU A 139 19.51 16.99 6.77
CA LEU A 139 18.30 16.32 6.34
C LEU A 139 18.36 16.19 4.80
N ILE A 140 18.21 14.99 4.28
CA ILE A 140 18.45 14.73 2.86
C ILE A 140 17.34 15.34 1.99
N GLY A 141 16.10 15.35 2.48
CA GLY A 141 14.95 15.84 1.73
C GLY A 141 14.44 14.82 0.73
N VAL A 142 14.64 13.51 0.97
CA VAL A 142 14.24 12.43 0.06
C VAL A 142 12.77 12.54 -0.38
N PRO A 143 11.79 12.78 0.51
CA PRO A 143 10.38 12.90 0.12
C PRO A 143 10.15 13.96 -0.96
N TRP A 144 10.68 15.17 -0.77
CA TRP A 144 10.49 16.29 -1.69
C TRP A 144 11.30 16.15 -2.98
N ARG A 145 12.49 15.54 -2.92
CA ARG A 145 13.28 15.22 -4.12
C ARG A 145 12.52 14.27 -5.05
N ILE A 146 11.89 13.23 -4.50
CA ILE A 146 11.04 12.33 -5.28
C ILE A 146 9.80 13.06 -5.78
N ALA A 147 9.14 13.84 -4.93
CA ALA A 147 7.94 14.55 -5.33
C ALA A 147 8.17 15.50 -6.53
N PHE A 148 9.29 16.22 -6.54
CA PHE A 148 9.67 17.08 -7.66
C PHE A 148 10.15 16.29 -8.89
N ALA A 149 10.81 15.14 -8.70
CA ALA A 149 11.17 14.26 -9.81
C ALA A 149 9.91 13.72 -10.51
N LEU A 150 8.93 13.22 -9.74
CA LEU A 150 7.65 12.75 -10.28
C LEU A 150 6.85 13.88 -10.94
N GLN A 151 6.84 15.08 -10.34
CA GLN A 151 6.21 16.24 -10.97
C GLN A 151 6.87 16.60 -12.30
N SER A 152 8.20 16.58 -12.36
CA SER A 152 8.97 16.82 -13.60
C SER A 152 8.72 15.74 -14.65
N ASP A 153 8.43 14.51 -14.22
CA ASP A 153 7.99 13.37 -15.04
C ASP A 153 6.49 13.45 -15.44
N GLY A 154 5.85 14.60 -15.15
CA GLY A 154 4.50 14.92 -15.59
C GLY A 154 3.40 14.35 -14.71
N TRP A 155 3.69 13.94 -13.48
CA TRP A 155 2.64 13.72 -12.47
C TRP A 155 2.10 15.06 -11.96
N TYR A 156 0.81 15.09 -11.62
CA TYR A 156 0.26 16.21 -10.87
C TYR A 156 0.43 15.94 -9.38
N LEU A 157 1.29 16.70 -8.69
CA LEU A 157 1.36 16.70 -7.23
C LEU A 157 0.16 17.48 -6.67
N ARG A 158 -0.80 16.79 -6.05
CA ARG A 158 -2.07 17.38 -5.60
C ARG A 158 -2.09 17.76 -4.13
N SER A 159 -1.36 17.03 -3.29
CA SER A 159 -1.30 17.33 -1.86
C SER A 159 -0.08 16.68 -1.20
N ASP A 160 0.55 17.41 -0.29
CA ASP A 160 1.45 16.89 0.73
C ASP A 160 0.67 16.69 2.04
N ILE A 161 0.58 15.44 2.49
CA ILE A 161 -0.10 15.08 3.74
C ILE A 161 0.95 14.70 4.77
N ILE A 162 0.85 15.29 5.95
CA ILE A 162 1.69 14.97 7.10
C ILE A 162 1.03 13.84 7.88
N TRP A 163 1.63 12.66 7.85
CA TRP A 163 1.32 11.62 8.83
C TRP A 163 2.07 11.93 10.13
N TYR A 164 1.39 12.55 11.08
CA TYR A 164 1.88 12.76 12.43
C TYR A 164 1.72 11.48 13.26
N LYS A 165 2.79 11.09 13.97
CA LYS A 165 2.89 9.88 14.79
C LYS A 165 2.94 10.25 16.27
N PRO A 166 1.80 10.32 16.99
CA PRO A 166 1.78 10.74 18.39
C PRO A 166 2.62 9.85 19.30
N ASN A 167 2.73 8.56 18.97
CA ASN A 167 3.57 7.57 19.65
C ASN A 167 4.95 7.39 19.00
N CYS A 168 5.51 8.42 18.34
CA CYS A 168 6.83 8.32 17.73
C CYS A 168 7.89 7.92 18.77
N GLN A 169 8.77 6.99 18.41
CA GLN A 169 9.87 6.60 19.28
C GLN A 169 10.82 7.78 19.49
N PRO A 170 11.29 8.03 20.73
CA PRO A 170 12.27 9.08 20.98
C PRO A 170 13.58 8.77 20.27
N GLU A 171 14.25 9.81 19.79
CA GLU A 171 15.57 9.71 19.19
C GLU A 171 16.64 10.05 20.22
N SER A 172 17.79 9.35 20.17
CA SER A 172 18.94 9.64 21.05
C SER A 172 19.76 10.86 20.59
N VAL A 173 19.37 11.48 19.47
CA VAL A 173 20.02 12.65 18.88
C VAL A 173 19.66 13.90 19.69
N LYS A 174 20.66 14.73 20.02
CA LYS A 174 20.51 15.88 20.94
C LYS A 174 20.60 17.26 20.27
N ASP A 175 20.97 17.32 19.00
CA ASP A 175 21.28 18.54 18.25
C ASP A 175 20.23 18.87 17.17
N ARG A 176 19.05 18.24 17.24
CA ARG A 176 17.87 18.57 16.42
C ARG A 176 16.58 18.03 17.05
N PRO A 177 15.41 18.50 16.62
CA PRO A 177 14.14 17.91 17.02
C PRO A 177 14.00 16.44 16.62
N THR A 178 13.25 15.68 17.42
CA THR A 178 12.80 14.32 17.08
C THR A 178 11.87 14.36 15.87
N ARG A 179 12.07 13.47 14.91
CA ARG A 179 11.17 13.35 13.78
C ARG A 179 9.94 12.56 14.16
N ALA A 180 8.81 13.26 14.27
CA ALA A 180 7.52 12.68 14.66
C ALA A 180 6.53 12.51 13.48
N HIS A 181 6.99 12.65 12.23
CA HIS A 181 6.11 12.54 11.07
C HIS A 181 6.80 11.92 9.85
N GLU A 182 5.98 11.49 8.90
CA GLU A 182 6.36 11.14 7.53
C GLU A 182 5.40 11.80 6.53
N TYR A 183 5.80 11.86 5.26
CA TYR A 183 4.95 12.38 4.19
C TYR A 183 4.13 11.27 3.56
N LEU A 184 2.89 11.60 3.21
CA LEU A 184 2.03 10.87 2.30
C LEU A 184 1.66 11.84 1.18
N PHE A 185 2.17 11.62 -0.03
CA PHE A 185 1.85 12.48 -1.17
C PHE A 185 0.66 11.90 -1.94
N LEU A 186 -0.23 12.77 -2.37
CA LEU A 186 -1.25 12.47 -3.38
C LEU A 186 -0.78 12.99 -4.74
N PHE A 187 -0.59 12.08 -5.68
CA PHE A 187 -0.41 12.40 -7.09
C PHE A 187 -1.61 11.93 -7.92
N SER A 188 -1.90 12.64 -9.00
CA SER A 188 -2.88 12.20 -10.01
C SER A 188 -2.25 12.08 -11.40
N LYS A 189 -2.79 11.17 -12.21
CA LYS A 189 -2.33 10.96 -13.59
C LYS A 189 -2.72 12.12 -14.51
N SER A 190 -3.86 12.76 -14.24
CA SER A 190 -4.43 13.87 -14.99
C SER A 190 -5.00 14.95 -14.05
N GLU A 191 -5.42 16.09 -14.61
CA GLU A 191 -6.12 17.14 -13.86
C GLU A 191 -7.51 16.69 -13.38
N ASP A 192 -8.19 15.87 -14.18
CA ASP A 192 -9.50 15.27 -13.92
C ASP A 192 -9.33 13.83 -13.43
N TYR A 193 -9.20 13.69 -12.12
CA TYR A 193 -9.03 12.40 -11.46
C TYR A 193 -10.14 12.12 -10.46
N PHE A 194 -10.35 10.83 -10.17
CA PHE A 194 -11.33 10.43 -9.18
C PHE A 194 -10.86 10.76 -7.76
N TYR A 195 -11.74 11.41 -7.00
CA TYR A 195 -11.49 11.74 -5.60
C TYR A 195 -12.80 11.83 -4.80
N ASP A 196 -13.14 10.78 -4.08
CA ASP A 196 -14.29 10.77 -3.17
C ASP A 196 -13.94 11.42 -1.83
N HIS A 197 -13.98 12.76 -1.81
CA HIS A 197 -13.79 13.53 -0.59
C HIS A 197 -14.85 13.25 0.48
N LYS A 198 -16.06 12.81 0.09
CA LYS A 198 -17.17 12.54 1.02
C LYS A 198 -16.89 11.28 1.83
N ALA A 199 -16.25 10.28 1.22
CA ALA A 199 -15.88 9.04 1.89
C ALA A 199 -14.83 9.21 3.01
N ILE A 200 -14.12 10.35 3.05
CA ILE A 200 -13.04 10.60 4.02
C ILE A 200 -13.27 11.80 4.92
N LEU A 201 -14.47 12.40 4.92
CA LEU A 201 -14.78 13.56 5.77
C LEU A 201 -14.39 13.31 7.23
N GLU A 202 -13.90 14.35 7.88
CA GLU A 202 -13.62 14.33 9.31
C GLU A 202 -14.69 15.10 10.10
N LEU A 203 -14.82 14.80 11.38
CA LEU A 203 -15.69 15.58 12.26
C LEU A 203 -15.19 17.02 12.37
N ALA A 204 -16.10 17.98 12.33
CA ALA A 204 -15.77 19.38 12.57
C ALA A 204 -15.27 19.58 14.01
N THR A 205 -14.41 20.59 14.23
CA THR A 205 -13.88 20.89 15.58
C THR A 205 -15.00 21.23 16.59
N SER A 206 -16.09 21.83 16.11
CA SER A 206 -17.30 22.10 16.90
C SER A 206 -18.05 20.82 17.32
N LYS A 207 -17.63 19.65 16.82
CA LYS A 207 -18.29 18.34 16.92
C LYS A 207 -19.73 18.33 16.37
N LYS A 208 -20.11 19.38 15.62
CA LYS A 208 -21.39 19.47 14.90
C LYS A 208 -21.12 19.36 13.41
N GLY A 209 -21.52 18.24 12.82
CA GLY A 209 -21.36 17.95 11.40
C GLY A 209 -19.95 17.48 11.01
N THR A 210 -19.75 17.34 9.70
CA THR A 210 -18.53 16.88 9.06
C THR A 210 -17.91 17.96 8.19
N ARG A 211 -16.63 17.82 7.85
CA ARG A 211 -15.90 18.71 6.95
C ARG A 211 -14.87 17.94 6.14
N ASN A 212 -14.31 18.59 5.12
CA ASN A 212 -13.18 18.05 4.37
C ASN A 212 -12.02 17.67 5.29
N ARG A 213 -11.44 16.50 5.02
CA ARG A 213 -10.27 15.99 5.74
C ARG A 213 -9.10 16.94 5.53
N ARG A 214 -8.43 17.34 6.61
CA ARG A 214 -7.26 18.21 6.55
C ARG A 214 -6.01 17.40 6.23
N THR A 215 -4.89 18.08 5.94
CA THR A 215 -3.63 17.46 5.49
C THR A 215 -2.70 17.01 6.62
N VAL A 216 -3.08 17.15 7.89
CA VAL A 216 -2.29 16.64 9.02
C VAL A 216 -3.07 15.54 9.71
N TRP A 217 -2.60 14.30 9.55
CA TRP A 217 -3.26 13.09 10.04
C TRP A 217 -2.53 12.55 11.26
N SER A 218 -3.18 12.65 12.42
CA SER A 218 -2.67 12.10 13.67
C SER A 218 -3.01 10.62 13.79
N ILE A 219 -2.07 9.75 13.46
CA ILE A 219 -2.26 8.30 13.44
C ILE A 219 -1.07 7.62 14.13
N ASN A 220 -1.34 6.75 15.11
CA ASN A 220 -0.29 6.02 15.81
C ASN A 220 0.36 4.98 14.89
N THR A 221 1.66 4.71 15.09
CA THR A 221 2.31 3.53 14.52
C THR A 221 1.82 2.28 15.23
N GLU A 222 1.60 1.20 14.48
CA GLU A 222 1.19 -0.11 15.00
C GLU A 222 2.34 -1.11 14.82
N PRO A 223 2.77 -1.84 15.86
CA PRO A 223 3.73 -2.92 15.70
C PRO A 223 3.07 -4.11 14.99
N PHE A 224 3.81 -4.78 14.11
CA PHE A 224 3.37 -6.02 13.48
C PHE A 224 4.37 -7.12 13.84
N ALA A 225 3.95 -8.12 14.61
CA ALA A 225 4.85 -9.11 15.20
C ALA A 225 5.53 -10.01 14.15
N ASP A 226 4.80 -10.35 13.09
CA ASP A 226 5.26 -11.30 12.07
C ASP A 226 6.15 -10.66 10.99
N ALA A 227 6.31 -9.32 11.00
CA ALA A 227 7.31 -8.64 10.17
C ALA A 227 8.27 -7.88 11.09
N HIS A 228 9.56 -8.18 11.01
CA HIS A 228 10.61 -7.43 11.70
C HIS A 228 10.78 -5.96 11.19
N PHE A 229 9.76 -5.40 10.52
CA PHE A 229 9.81 -4.17 9.73
C PHE A 229 8.62 -3.26 10.02
N ALA A 230 8.84 -1.95 9.90
CA ALA A 230 7.82 -0.96 10.16
C ALA A 230 6.88 -0.84 8.95
N THR A 231 5.79 -1.59 8.97
CA THR A 231 4.66 -1.42 8.05
C THR A 231 3.91 -0.14 8.42
N PHE A 232 3.41 0.62 7.45
CA PHE A 232 2.42 1.66 7.77
C PHE A 232 1.15 1.02 8.37
N PRO A 233 0.43 1.72 9.26
CA PRO A 233 -0.78 1.19 9.90
C PRO A 233 -1.94 1.16 8.91
N ALA A 234 -2.85 0.19 9.06
CA ALA A 234 -4.01 0.05 8.16
C ALA A 234 -4.93 1.29 8.19
N SER A 235 -4.97 2.00 9.32
CA SER A 235 -5.70 3.25 9.51
C SER A 235 -5.15 4.42 8.67
N LEU A 236 -3.86 4.42 8.31
CA LEU A 236 -3.28 5.40 7.38
C LEU A 236 -3.78 5.16 5.95
N ILE A 237 -3.94 3.90 5.57
CA ILE A 237 -4.24 3.46 4.19
C ILE A 237 -5.73 3.51 3.86
N GLN A 238 -6.59 3.44 4.88
CA GLN A 238 -8.05 3.50 4.70
C GLN A 238 -8.50 4.74 3.92
N ALA A 239 -7.98 5.93 4.25
CA ALA A 239 -8.36 7.16 3.57
C ALA A 239 -7.91 7.19 2.09
N PRO A 240 -6.65 6.87 1.74
CA PRO A 240 -6.20 6.68 0.36
C PRO A 240 -7.09 5.76 -0.48
N VAL A 241 -7.44 4.57 0.05
CA VAL A 241 -8.28 3.61 -0.67
C VAL A 241 -9.69 4.18 -0.86
N LEU A 242 -10.32 4.72 0.18
CA LEU A 242 -11.67 5.28 0.09
C LEU A 242 -11.75 6.49 -0.85
N ALA A 243 -10.76 7.38 -0.81
CA ALA A 243 -10.75 8.58 -1.63
C ALA A 243 -10.41 8.28 -3.09
N GLY A 244 -9.50 7.34 -3.35
CA GLY A 244 -9.03 7.03 -4.69
C GLY A 244 -9.80 5.91 -5.41
N THR A 245 -10.81 5.28 -4.79
CA THR A 245 -11.54 4.15 -5.39
C THR A 245 -13.00 4.04 -4.99
N GLU A 246 -13.76 3.35 -5.84
CA GLU A 246 -15.09 2.82 -5.55
C GLU A 246 -15.01 1.34 -5.12
N ALA A 247 -16.13 0.74 -4.71
CA ALA A 247 -16.16 -0.70 -4.44
C ALA A 247 -15.81 -1.49 -5.71
N GLU A 248 -15.19 -2.66 -5.55
CA GLU A 248 -14.73 -3.55 -6.63
C GLU A 248 -13.61 -3.02 -7.53
N ASP A 249 -13.19 -1.76 -7.37
CA ASP A 249 -11.98 -1.24 -8.03
C ASP A 249 -10.73 -2.02 -7.61
N LEU A 250 -9.74 -1.99 -8.50
CA LEU A 250 -8.46 -2.67 -8.32
C LEU A 250 -7.39 -1.68 -7.84
N VAL A 251 -6.79 -1.98 -6.68
CA VAL A 251 -5.72 -1.20 -6.05
C VAL A 251 -4.37 -1.88 -6.23
N LEU A 252 -3.37 -1.13 -6.67
CA LEU A 252 -1.99 -1.59 -6.81
C LEU A 252 -1.16 -1.22 -5.58
N ASP A 253 -0.29 -2.13 -5.15
CA ASP A 253 0.85 -1.81 -4.27
C ASP A 253 2.11 -2.53 -4.81
N PRO A 254 3.05 -1.83 -5.46
CA PRO A 254 4.25 -2.43 -6.03
C PRO A 254 5.33 -2.77 -4.99
N PHE A 255 5.12 -2.45 -3.71
CA PHE A 255 6.03 -2.74 -2.60
C PHE A 255 5.26 -3.29 -1.40
N PHE A 256 4.60 -4.44 -1.63
CA PHE A 256 3.49 -4.94 -0.83
C PHE A 256 3.84 -5.30 0.61
N GLY A 257 5.10 -5.66 0.89
CA GLY A 257 5.57 -6.02 2.23
C GLY A 257 4.71 -7.13 2.84
N SER A 258 4.18 -6.87 4.03
CA SER A 258 3.29 -7.81 4.75
C SER A 258 1.80 -7.68 4.38
N GLY A 259 1.47 -6.97 3.30
CA GLY A 259 0.11 -6.94 2.73
C GLY A 259 -0.89 -6.03 3.44
N THR A 260 -0.45 -4.95 4.09
CA THR A 260 -1.37 -3.99 4.75
C THR A 260 -2.38 -3.39 3.77
N VAL A 261 -1.97 -3.05 2.54
CA VAL A 261 -2.88 -2.52 1.51
C VAL A 261 -3.95 -3.55 1.15
N GLY A 262 -3.55 -4.82 0.98
CA GLY A 262 -4.49 -5.91 0.70
C GLY A 262 -5.52 -6.09 1.81
N GLU A 263 -5.11 -6.00 3.09
CA GLU A 263 -6.03 -6.11 4.24
C GLU A 263 -7.11 -5.03 4.18
N VAL A 264 -6.69 -3.78 3.94
CA VAL A 264 -7.61 -2.64 3.84
C VAL A 264 -8.54 -2.80 2.63
N CYS A 265 -8.02 -3.23 1.49
CA CYS A 265 -8.83 -3.45 0.29
C CYS A 265 -9.92 -4.50 0.53
N LEU A 266 -9.57 -5.67 1.07
CA LEU A 266 -10.53 -6.74 1.36
C LEU A 266 -11.60 -6.26 2.35
N ARG A 267 -11.21 -5.57 3.43
CA ARG A 267 -12.15 -5.01 4.42
C ARG A 267 -13.12 -4.00 3.80
N LEU A 268 -12.65 -3.22 2.82
CA LEU A 268 -13.44 -2.20 2.13
C LEU A 268 -14.11 -2.71 0.85
N LYS A 269 -14.07 -4.01 0.55
CA LYS A 269 -14.64 -4.59 -0.69
C LYS A 269 -14.01 -3.98 -1.96
N ARG A 270 -12.69 -3.87 -1.97
CA ARG A 270 -11.86 -3.58 -3.15
C ARG A 270 -11.01 -4.79 -3.47
N ARG A 271 -10.62 -4.89 -4.73
CA ARG A 271 -9.61 -5.86 -5.17
C ARG A 271 -8.22 -5.23 -5.06
N PHE A 272 -7.19 -6.05 -4.93
CA PHE A 272 -5.81 -5.56 -4.89
C PHE A 272 -4.85 -6.40 -5.73
N VAL A 273 -3.75 -5.81 -6.17
CA VAL A 273 -2.56 -6.53 -6.62
C VAL A 273 -1.35 -6.01 -5.86
N GLY A 274 -0.69 -6.91 -5.14
CA GLY A 274 0.52 -6.62 -4.39
C GLY A 274 1.74 -7.26 -5.04
N VAL A 275 2.82 -6.50 -5.27
CA VAL A 275 4.11 -7.03 -5.71
C VAL A 275 5.10 -6.98 -4.55
N GLU A 276 5.76 -8.10 -4.25
CA GLU A 276 6.76 -8.19 -3.20
C GLU A 276 7.98 -8.97 -3.70
N ILE A 277 9.17 -8.38 -3.55
CA ILE A 277 10.40 -8.98 -4.06
C ILE A 277 10.87 -10.16 -3.21
N LYS A 278 10.57 -10.14 -1.91
CA LYS A 278 11.00 -11.15 -0.96
C LYS A 278 9.90 -12.21 -0.74
N PRO A 279 10.08 -13.47 -1.18
CA PRO A 279 9.06 -14.51 -1.04
C PRO A 279 8.58 -14.71 0.41
N GLU A 280 9.46 -14.60 1.40
CA GLU A 280 9.07 -14.77 2.80
C GLU A 280 8.08 -13.68 3.27
N TYR A 281 8.17 -12.45 2.73
CA TYR A 281 7.19 -11.41 3.02
C TYR A 281 5.88 -11.63 2.27
N ALA A 282 5.94 -12.11 1.02
CA ALA A 282 4.75 -12.50 0.28
C ALA A 282 3.98 -13.63 1.01
N GLU A 283 4.67 -14.59 1.60
CA GLU A 283 4.05 -15.62 2.43
C GLU A 283 3.41 -15.06 3.71
N ILE A 284 4.06 -14.10 4.39
CA ILE A 284 3.48 -13.41 5.54
C ILE A 284 2.20 -12.66 5.13
N ALA A 285 2.24 -11.97 3.99
CA ALA A 285 1.07 -11.29 3.44
C ALA A 285 -0.06 -12.29 3.11
N ALA A 286 0.26 -13.40 2.44
CA ALA A 286 -0.71 -14.45 2.13
C ALA A 286 -1.36 -15.01 3.40
N LYS A 287 -0.58 -15.34 4.44
CA LYS A 287 -1.09 -15.81 5.73
C LYS A 287 -1.99 -14.77 6.40
N ARG A 288 -1.56 -13.51 6.45
CA ARG A 288 -2.34 -12.39 7.03
C ARG A 288 -3.69 -12.23 6.35
N LEU A 289 -3.71 -12.32 5.03
CA LEU A 289 -4.92 -12.14 4.22
C LEU A 289 -5.79 -13.40 4.15
N ARG A 290 -5.38 -14.48 4.84
CA ARG A 290 -5.98 -15.82 4.70
C ARG A 290 -6.08 -16.24 3.24
N TRP A 291 -5.08 -15.85 2.46
CA TRP A 291 -5.01 -16.14 1.05
C TRP A 291 -4.84 -17.64 0.88
N GLN A 292 -5.83 -18.28 0.27
CA GLN A 292 -5.74 -19.64 -0.20
C GLN A 292 -5.59 -19.56 -1.71
N GLU A 293 -4.56 -20.20 -2.25
CA GLU A 293 -4.45 -20.39 -3.69
C GLU A 293 -5.72 -21.10 -4.14
N THR A 294 -6.49 -20.45 -4.99
CA THR A 294 -7.57 -21.16 -5.67
C THR A 294 -6.85 -22.01 -6.71
N GLU A 295 -6.90 -23.34 -6.55
CA GLU A 295 -6.41 -24.23 -7.60
C GLU A 295 -7.09 -23.78 -8.91
N GLY A 296 -6.26 -23.45 -9.89
CA GLY A 296 -6.68 -22.81 -11.13
C GLY A 296 -7.89 -23.52 -11.73
N SER A 297 -8.81 -22.73 -12.26
CA SER A 297 -9.94 -23.19 -13.05
C SER A 297 -9.47 -23.85 -14.35
N GLY A 298 -8.89 -25.04 -14.24
CA GLY A 298 -8.94 -26.08 -15.25
C GLY A 298 -10.31 -26.73 -15.13
N ASP A 299 -11.12 -26.58 -16.18
CA ASP A 299 -12.44 -27.17 -16.35
C ASP A 299 -13.62 -26.40 -15.72
N ARG A 300 -14.08 -25.34 -16.41
CA ARG A 300 -15.47 -24.88 -16.32
C ARG A 300 -16.33 -25.58 -17.37
N THR A 301 -16.40 -26.91 -17.29
CA THR A 301 -17.58 -27.66 -17.73
C THR A 301 -17.97 -28.69 -16.68
N ASN A 302 -19.21 -28.60 -16.20
CA ASN A 302 -19.90 -29.47 -15.25
C ASN A 302 -19.45 -29.43 -13.78
N GLY A 303 -20.33 -28.94 -12.91
CA GLY A 303 -20.27 -29.31 -11.49
C GLY A 303 -20.91 -28.35 -10.50
N LEU A 304 -22.21 -28.09 -10.60
CA LEU A 304 -22.98 -27.74 -9.40
C LEU A 304 -22.82 -28.88 -8.39
N SER A 305 -22.01 -28.69 -7.34
CA SER A 305 -21.83 -29.70 -6.32
C SER A 305 -21.60 -29.10 -4.94
N ARG A 306 -22.69 -29.20 -4.14
CA ARG A 306 -22.69 -29.60 -2.73
C ARG A 306 -22.02 -28.68 -1.72
N LEU A 307 -22.58 -27.48 -1.56
CA LEU A 307 -22.73 -26.89 -0.21
C LEU A 307 -23.95 -25.95 -0.10
N GLU A 308 -24.51 -25.51 -1.23
CA GLU A 308 -25.69 -24.61 -1.23
C GLU A 308 -27.04 -25.31 -1.45
N ALA A 309 -27.06 -26.60 -1.81
CA ALA A 309 -28.32 -27.35 -2.00
C ALA A 309 -28.98 -27.88 -0.71
N LYS A 310 -28.41 -27.62 0.48
CA LYS A 310 -28.96 -28.09 1.78
C LYS A 310 -29.57 -27.00 2.66
N ARG A 311 -29.62 -25.74 2.22
CA ARG A 311 -30.21 -24.64 3.02
C ARG A 311 -31.52 -24.05 2.48
N THR A 312 -31.99 -24.48 1.31
CA THR A 312 -33.20 -23.93 0.67
C THR A 312 -34.32 -24.95 0.46
N ASN A 313 -34.41 -25.98 1.32
CA ASN A 313 -35.55 -26.92 1.26
C ASN A 313 -36.10 -27.31 2.64
N ARG A 314 -36.23 -26.34 3.53
CA ARG A 314 -37.04 -26.46 4.74
C ARG A 314 -37.61 -25.10 5.13
N LEU A 315 -38.61 -24.63 4.36
CA LEU A 315 -39.65 -23.67 4.76
C LEU A 315 -40.53 -23.34 3.54
N LEU A 316 -41.27 -24.32 3.03
CA LEU A 316 -42.46 -24.09 2.19
C LEU A 316 -43.27 -25.40 2.17
N ARG A 317 -43.96 -25.69 3.29
CA ARG A 317 -45.12 -26.60 3.33
C ARG A 317 -46.10 -26.10 4.39
N THR A 318 -47.10 -25.38 3.92
CA THR A 318 -48.40 -25.20 4.60
C THR A 318 -49.12 -26.55 4.72
N PRO A 319 -49.77 -26.85 5.85
CA PRO A 319 -50.88 -27.81 5.92
C PRO A 319 -52.25 -27.11 5.84
N PRO A 320 -53.33 -27.82 5.45
CA PRO A 320 -54.62 -27.22 5.14
C PRO A 320 -55.55 -27.10 6.36
N GLY A 321 -56.39 -26.06 6.33
CA GLY A 321 -57.80 -26.05 6.76
C GLY A 321 -58.16 -26.39 8.22
N GLY A 322 -58.70 -25.40 8.95
CA GLY A 322 -59.47 -25.62 10.17
C GLY A 322 -60.05 -24.32 10.75
N GLN A 323 -61.37 -24.15 10.65
CA GLN A 323 -62.16 -23.00 11.12
C GLN A 323 -62.03 -22.73 12.64
N ARG A 324 -62.14 -21.45 13.05
CA ARG A 324 -63.21 -20.91 13.94
C ARG A 324 -62.98 -19.43 14.33
N THR A 325 -63.80 -18.56 13.75
CA THR A 325 -64.68 -17.55 14.40
C THR A 325 -64.21 -16.62 15.55
N ILE A 326 -64.23 -15.29 15.24
CA ILE A 326 -64.68 -14.04 15.98
C ILE A 326 -64.03 -13.61 17.32
N PRO A 327 -64.17 -12.33 17.78
CA PRO A 327 -64.42 -11.04 17.09
C PRO A 327 -63.56 -9.82 17.59
N PHE A 328 -63.67 -8.72 16.84
CA PHE A 328 -63.63 -7.26 17.15
C PHE A 328 -63.18 -6.68 18.52
N GLY A 329 -62.52 -5.51 18.44
CA GLY A 329 -62.46 -4.42 19.45
C GLY A 329 -61.05 -3.82 19.53
N GLY A 330 -60.79 -2.61 19.01
CA GLY A 330 -60.88 -1.32 19.73
C GLY A 330 -59.46 -0.86 20.11
N VAL A 331 -58.86 0.09 19.36
CA VAL A 331 -58.57 1.48 19.79
C VAL A 331 -58.16 1.61 21.25
N GLU A 332 -56.92 2.04 21.52
CA GLU A 332 -56.62 3.15 22.43
C GLU A 332 -55.17 3.66 22.24
N ASP A 333 -55.09 4.98 22.08
CA ASP A 333 -53.93 5.84 22.39
C ASP A 333 -53.69 5.81 23.90
N ASP A 334 -52.44 6.04 24.32
CA ASP A 334 -52.06 6.94 25.43
C ASP A 334 -50.61 6.68 25.86
N GLY A 335 -49.83 7.77 25.99
CA GLY A 335 -48.57 7.79 26.74
C GLY A 335 -47.46 8.64 26.15
#